data_AF-X1KTL1-F1
#
_entry.id   AF-X1KTL1-F1
#
_cell.length_a   1.000
_cell.length_b   1.000
_cell.length_c   1.000
_cell.angle_alpha   90.00
_cell.angle_beta   90.00
_cell.angle_gamma   90.00
#
_symmetry.space_group_name_H-M   'P 1'
#
loop_
_entity.id
_entity.type
_entity.pdbx_description
1 polymer ?
#
loop_
_entity_poly.entity_id
_entity_poly.type
_entity_poly.pdbx_seq_one_letter_code
_entity_poly.pdbx_strand_id
1 'polypeptide(L)'
;MSRDNYHNLYSNDGSDLVNIPELCRKIVVELGDLLYPRDKIIEENNRKYFVLQNGKKLEINDTDRNYKNKLMSFIDFKVSGNTQKQLFITDLEIIFNSILKFSDFISKLSHIRELSEENKKPIISLAIRVIIFIGDLLYFY
;
A
#
# COMPACT_ATOMS: atom_id res chain seq x y z
N MET A 1 -1.88 7.32 -23.88
CA MET A 1 -2.85 6.40 -23.26
C MET A 1 -2.15 5.07 -23.03
N SER A 2 -1.71 4.81 -21.80
CA SER A 2 -0.90 3.64 -21.44
C SER A 2 -1.76 2.38 -21.35
N ARG A 3 -1.60 1.45 -22.30
CA ARG A 3 -2.13 0.08 -22.21
C ARG A 3 -1.10 -0.94 -21.68
N ASP A 4 0.13 -0.51 -21.39
CA ASP A 4 1.26 -1.45 -21.24
C ASP A 4 1.68 -1.79 -19.80
N ASN A 5 1.08 -1.19 -18.76
CA ASN A 5 1.55 -1.39 -17.38
C ASN A 5 1.01 -2.64 -16.66
N TYR A 6 0.12 -3.43 -17.27
CA TYR A 6 -0.54 -4.57 -16.62
C TYR A 6 -0.25 -5.92 -17.30
N HIS A 7 0.63 -5.97 -18.30
CA HIS A 7 0.91 -7.21 -19.04
C HIS A 7 1.50 -8.32 -18.13
N ASN A 8 2.15 -7.92 -17.04
CA ASN A 8 2.76 -8.82 -16.05
C ASN A 8 1.74 -9.54 -15.15
N LEU A 9 0.49 -9.08 -15.08
CA LEU A 9 -0.55 -9.74 -14.27
C LEU A 9 -1.06 -11.05 -14.91
N TYR A 10 -0.77 -11.27 -16.19
CA TYR A 10 -1.16 -12.45 -16.97
C TYR A 10 0.04 -13.28 -17.45
N SER A 11 1.24 -12.96 -16.97
CA SER A 11 2.45 -13.67 -17.37
C SER A 11 2.60 -14.98 -16.61
N ASN A 12 2.91 -16.06 -17.35
CA ASN A 12 3.34 -17.33 -16.78
C ASN A 12 4.87 -17.40 -16.58
N ASP A 13 5.60 -16.30 -16.86
CA ASP A 13 7.03 -16.22 -16.65
C ASP A 13 7.34 -15.90 -15.17
N GLY A 14 8.08 -16.80 -14.52
CA GLY A 14 8.50 -16.62 -13.13
C GLY A 14 9.40 -15.41 -12.92
N SER A 15 10.02 -14.87 -13.98
CA SER A 15 10.80 -13.63 -13.90
C SER A 15 9.94 -12.41 -13.57
N ASP A 16 8.65 -12.40 -13.93
CA ASP A 16 7.77 -11.25 -13.68
C ASP A 16 7.37 -11.08 -12.21
N LEU A 17 7.60 -12.11 -11.40
CA LEU A 17 7.39 -12.05 -9.95
C LEU A 17 8.26 -10.96 -9.29
N VAL A 18 9.44 -10.63 -9.86
CA VAL A 18 10.29 -9.54 -9.34
C VAL A 18 9.62 -8.17 -9.46
N ASN A 19 8.60 -8.02 -10.30
CA ASN A 19 7.89 -6.75 -10.48
C ASN A 19 6.74 -6.58 -9.46
N ILE A 20 6.31 -7.66 -8.81
CA ILE A 20 5.14 -7.65 -7.93
C ILE A 20 5.25 -6.64 -6.78
N PRO A 21 6.36 -6.54 -6.03
CA PRO A 21 6.44 -5.61 -4.91
C PRO A 21 6.30 -4.14 -5.33
N GLU A 22 6.89 -3.78 -6.47
CA GLU A 22 6.76 -2.42 -7.04
C GLU A 22 5.34 -2.17 -7.56
N LEU A 23 4.70 -3.16 -8.20
CA LEU A 23 3.29 -3.06 -8.59
C LEU A 23 2.38 -2.88 -7.37
N CYS A 24 2.60 -3.65 -6.30
CA CYS A 24 1.88 -3.50 -5.04
C CYS A 24 2.04 -2.09 -4.46
N ARG A 25 3.26 -1.55 -4.47
CA ARG A 25 3.54 -0.17 -4.04
C ARG A 25 2.73 0.83 -4.84
N LYS A 26 2.75 0.74 -6.17
CA LYS A 26 2.00 1.66 -7.07
C LYS A 26 0.51 1.62 -6.78
N ILE A 27 -0.08 0.44 -6.61
CA ILE A 27 -1.51 0.30 -6.32
C ILE A 27 -1.88 0.98 -5.00
N VAL A 28 -1.08 0.75 -3.95
CA VAL A 28 -1.30 1.35 -2.62
C VAL A 28 -1.15 2.87 -2.67
N VAL A 29 -0.22 3.39 -3.47
CA VAL A 29 -0.04 4.82 -3.74
C VAL A 29 -1.28 5.42 -4.42
N GLU A 30 -1.73 4.81 -5.51
CA GLU A 30 -2.89 5.28 -6.29
C GLU A 30 -4.17 5.29 -5.43
N LEU A 31 -4.38 4.24 -4.63
CA LEU A 31 -5.51 4.19 -3.69
C LEU A 31 -5.40 5.24 -2.59
N GLY A 32 -4.20 5.46 -2.06
CA GLY A 32 -3.95 6.52 -1.09
C GLY A 32 -4.36 7.89 -1.64
N ASP A 33 -4.10 8.18 -2.92
CA ASP A 33 -4.48 9.45 -3.53
C ASP A 33 -5.96 9.56 -3.89
N LEU A 34 -6.59 8.44 -4.24
CA LEU A 34 -8.00 8.34 -4.59
C LEU A 34 -8.91 8.46 -3.37
N LEU A 35 -8.63 7.69 -2.32
CA LEU A 35 -9.52 7.51 -1.17
C LEU A 35 -9.33 8.61 -0.10
N TYR A 36 -8.22 9.35 -0.14
CA TYR A 36 -7.88 10.28 0.93
C TYR A 36 -8.91 11.41 1.10
N PRO A 37 -9.49 11.59 2.31
CA PRO A 37 -10.52 12.60 2.56
C PRO A 37 -9.93 14.01 2.67
N ARG A 38 -9.85 14.70 1.52
CA ARG A 38 -9.20 16.02 1.39
C ARG A 38 -9.92 17.13 2.16
N ASP A 39 -11.21 16.99 2.42
CA ASP A 39 -12.06 17.93 3.16
C ASP A 39 -11.75 17.97 4.66
N LYS A 40 -10.97 17.01 5.17
CA LYS A 40 -10.58 16.90 6.58
C LYS A 40 -9.16 17.37 6.86
N ILE A 41 -8.50 17.98 5.88
CA ILE A 41 -7.15 18.52 6.04
C ILE A 41 -7.21 19.83 6.80
N ILE A 42 -6.40 19.94 7.84
CA ILE A 42 -6.09 21.21 8.49
C ILE A 42 -4.73 21.70 8.01
N GLU A 43 -4.59 23.01 7.85
CA GLU A 43 -3.33 23.65 7.50
C GLU A 43 -2.83 24.48 8.70
N GLU A 44 -1.66 24.12 9.22
CA GLU A 44 -1.00 24.79 10.34
C GLU A 44 0.47 25.02 9.98
N ASN A 45 0.97 26.25 10.09
CA ASN A 45 2.38 26.60 9.83
C ASN A 45 2.90 26.12 8.45
N ASN A 46 2.13 26.30 7.38
CA ASN A 46 2.41 25.82 6.01
C ASN A 46 2.57 24.29 5.89
N ARG A 47 2.01 23.52 6.83
CA ARG A 47 2.00 22.05 6.81
C ARG A 47 0.57 21.55 6.85
N LYS A 48 0.30 20.48 6.10
CA LYS A 48 -1.01 19.84 6.02
C LYS A 48 -1.06 18.66 6.97
N TYR A 49 -2.10 18.63 7.79
CA TYR A 49 -2.32 17.55 8.76
C TYR A 49 -3.72 16.95 8.63
N PHE A 50 -3.81 15.65 8.93
CA PHE A 50 -5.06 15.00 9.28
C PHE A 50 -5.05 14.66 10.77
N VAL A 51 -6.13 15.00 11.47
CA VAL A 51 -6.27 14.66 12.89
C VAL A 51 -7.09 13.38 12.99
N LEU A 52 -6.44 12.30 13.44
CA LEU A 52 -7.12 11.04 13.74
C LEU A 52 -8.10 11.25 14.92
N GLN A 53 -9.10 10.38 15.04
CA GLN A 53 -10.07 10.42 16.14
C GLN A 53 -9.43 10.30 17.53
N ASN A 54 -8.26 9.67 17.62
CA ASN A 54 -7.47 9.59 18.85
C ASN A 54 -6.65 10.86 19.15
N GLY A 55 -6.82 11.93 18.38
CA GLY A 55 -6.11 13.21 18.53
C GLY A 55 -4.72 13.24 17.91
N LYS A 56 -4.21 12.12 17.40
CA LYS A 56 -2.89 12.09 16.73
C LYS A 56 -2.96 12.85 15.41
N LYS A 57 -2.03 13.79 15.23
CA LYS A 57 -1.83 14.50 13.96
C LYS A 57 -0.94 13.66 13.03
N LEU A 58 -1.44 13.37 11.83
CA LEU A 58 -0.66 12.78 10.74
C LEU A 58 -0.28 13.90 9.78
N GLU A 59 1.02 14.12 9.61
CA GLU A 59 1.54 15.05 8.59
C GLU A 59 1.43 14.42 7.21
N ILE A 60 1.01 15.23 6.24
CA ILE A 60 0.66 14.82 4.88
C ILE A 60 1.54 15.57 3.88
N ASN A 61 2.60 14.92 3.42
CA ASN A 61 3.62 15.45 2.51
C ASN A 61 3.85 14.51 1.31
N ASP A 62 4.29 14.94 0.14
CA ASP A 62 4.51 14.03 -1.00
C ASP A 62 5.72 13.10 -0.82
N THR A 63 5.54 12.02 -0.05
CA THR A 63 6.55 11.01 0.33
C THR A 63 5.91 9.62 0.46
N ASP A 64 6.69 8.54 0.37
CA ASP A 64 6.17 7.17 0.50
C ASP A 64 5.45 6.91 1.83
N ARG A 65 5.97 7.48 2.92
CA ARG A 65 5.37 7.39 4.25
C ARG A 65 3.98 8.03 4.30
N ASN A 66 3.72 8.98 3.41
CA ASN A 66 2.44 9.68 3.35
C ASN A 66 1.31 8.83 2.79
N TYR A 67 1.56 7.94 1.83
CA TYR A 67 0.48 7.09 1.28
C TYR A 67 -0.08 6.14 2.33
N LYS A 68 0.79 5.62 3.21
CA LYS A 68 0.35 4.89 4.41
C LYS A 68 -0.51 5.78 5.30
N ASN A 69 -0.08 7.00 5.59
CA ASN A 69 -0.83 7.94 6.43
C ASN A 69 -2.19 8.33 5.80
N LYS A 70 -2.24 8.53 4.48
CA LYS A 70 -3.46 8.82 3.73
C LYS A 70 -4.48 7.69 3.85
N LEU A 71 -4.04 6.43 3.70
CA LEU A 71 -4.92 5.27 3.88
C LEU A 71 -5.35 5.08 5.33
N MET A 72 -4.46 5.29 6.31
CA MET A 72 -4.84 5.26 7.73
C MET A 72 -5.89 6.32 8.06
N SER A 73 -5.76 7.52 7.49
CA SER A 73 -6.73 8.61 7.61
C SER A 73 -8.09 8.22 7.02
N PHE A 74 -8.11 7.61 5.85
CA PHE A 74 -9.35 7.11 5.24
C PHE A 74 -10.03 6.05 6.12
N ILE A 75 -9.27 5.06 6.62
CA ILE A 75 -9.79 4.02 7.53
C ILE A 75 -10.42 4.65 8.77
N ASP A 76 -9.72 5.60 9.40
CA ASP A 76 -10.20 6.25 10.60
C ASP A 76 -11.46 7.09 10.35
N PHE A 77 -11.59 7.66 9.15
CA PHE A 77 -12.73 8.45 8.74
C PHE A 77 -13.97 7.60 8.40
N LYS A 78 -13.80 6.49 7.67
CA LYS A 78 -14.92 5.69 7.14
C LYS A 78 -15.35 4.53 8.02
N VAL A 79 -14.42 3.85 8.68
CA VAL A 79 -14.74 2.65 9.47
C VAL A 79 -15.23 3.08 10.84
N SER A 80 -16.40 2.62 11.29
CA SER A 80 -16.96 3.08 12.57
C SER A 80 -16.49 2.27 13.78
N GLY A 81 -16.09 1.00 13.59
CA GLY A 81 -15.70 0.11 14.69
C GLY A 81 -14.22 0.21 15.07
N ASN A 82 -13.92 0.50 16.34
CA ASN A 82 -12.52 0.62 16.82
C ASN A 82 -11.68 -0.65 16.59
N THR A 83 -12.24 -1.83 16.84
CA THR A 83 -11.55 -3.11 16.59
C THR A 83 -11.29 -3.31 15.11
N GLN A 84 -12.26 -3.01 14.25
CA GLN A 84 -12.11 -3.11 12.79
C GLN A 84 -11.04 -2.13 12.29
N LYS A 85 -11.05 -0.88 12.75
CA LYS A 85 -10.00 0.10 12.44
C LYS A 85 -8.61 -0.43 12.79
N GLN A 86 -8.45 -0.98 13.99
CA GLN A 86 -7.17 -1.55 14.44
C GLN A 86 -6.71 -2.69 13.54
N LEU A 87 -7.62 -3.58 13.13
CA LEU A 87 -7.33 -4.65 12.18
C LEU A 87 -6.86 -4.08 10.83
N PHE A 88 -7.62 -3.18 10.23
CA PHE A 88 -7.26 -2.53 8.96
C PHE A 88 -5.91 -1.82 9.02
N ILE A 89 -5.64 -1.08 10.09
CA ILE A 89 -4.37 -0.38 10.28
C ILE A 89 -3.22 -1.40 10.42
N THR A 90 -3.43 -2.47 11.18
CA THR A 90 -2.40 -3.52 11.37
C THR A 90 -2.09 -4.21 10.05
N ASP A 91 -3.11 -4.55 9.26
CA ASP A 91 -2.95 -5.18 7.95
C ASP A 91 -2.22 -4.26 6.98
N LEU A 92 -2.60 -2.98 6.93
CA LEU A 92 -1.91 -1.96 6.15
C LEU A 92 -0.43 -1.86 6.51
N GLU A 93 -0.10 -1.88 7.81
CA GLU A 93 1.30 -1.85 8.27
C GLU A 93 2.08 -3.09 7.87
N ILE A 94 1.49 -4.28 7.99
CA ILE A 94 2.10 -5.54 7.55
C ILE A 94 2.37 -5.52 6.04
N ILE A 95 1.41 -5.03 5.25
CA ILE A 95 1.53 -4.90 3.80
C ILE A 95 2.67 -3.96 3.44
N PHE A 96 2.69 -2.75 4.00
CA PHE A 96 3.75 -1.77 3.72
C PHE A 96 5.14 -2.30 4.10
N ASN A 97 5.28 -2.93 5.28
CA ASN A 97 6.55 -3.53 5.70
C ASN A 97 7.00 -4.63 4.75
N SER A 98 6.06 -5.44 4.24
CA SER A 98 6.34 -6.49 3.27
C SER A 98 6.77 -5.92 1.92
N ILE A 99 6.08 -4.89 1.41
CA ILE A 99 6.46 -4.19 0.16
C ILE A 99 7.91 -3.69 0.25
N LEU A 100 8.26 -2.98 1.31
CA LEU A 100 9.60 -2.43 1.51
C LEU A 100 10.65 -3.55 1.58
N LYS A 101 10.40 -4.57 2.41
CA LYS A 101 11.30 -5.72 2.57
C LYS A 101 11.56 -6.44 1.24
N PHE A 102 10.53 -6.69 0.45
CA PHE A 102 10.68 -7.40 -0.82
C PHE A 102 11.30 -6.51 -1.91
N SER A 103 11.02 -5.21 -1.91
CA SER A 103 11.69 -4.26 -2.83
C SER A 103 13.19 -4.21 -2.56
N ASP A 104 13.60 -4.14 -1.29
CA ASP A 104 15.01 -4.19 -0.88
C ASP A 104 15.68 -5.52 -1.26
N PHE A 105 14.95 -6.63 -1.07
CA PHE A 105 15.41 -7.97 -1.44
C PHE A 105 15.65 -8.06 -2.94
N ILE A 106 14.68 -7.67 -3.78
CA ILE A 106 14.80 -7.73 -5.24
C ILE A 106 15.94 -6.82 -5.74
N SER A 107 16.09 -5.63 -5.17
CA SER A 107 17.22 -4.74 -5.49
C SER A 107 18.57 -5.42 -5.27
N LYS A 108 18.72 -6.18 -4.18
CA LYS A 108 19.92 -6.99 -3.89
C LYS A 108 20.09 -8.19 -4.82
N LEU A 109 19.02 -8.69 -5.41
CA LEU A 109 19.04 -9.80 -6.38
C LEU A 109 19.12 -9.34 -7.84
N SER A 110 19.43 -8.06 -8.10
CA SER A 110 19.51 -7.47 -9.45
C SER A 110 20.45 -8.21 -10.43
N HIS A 111 21.30 -9.12 -9.95
CA HIS A 111 22.18 -9.96 -10.76
C HIS A 111 21.68 -11.39 -10.98
N ILE A 112 20.60 -11.81 -10.34
CA ILE A 112 20.09 -13.19 -10.39
C ILE A 112 19.01 -13.30 -11.47
N ARG A 113 19.13 -14.29 -12.35
CA ARG A 113 18.20 -14.50 -13.47
C ARG A 113 16.88 -15.15 -13.05
N GLU A 114 16.86 -15.89 -11.95
CA GLU A 114 15.67 -16.62 -11.50
C GLU A 114 15.55 -16.64 -9.97
N LEU A 115 14.35 -16.41 -9.46
CA LEU A 115 14.02 -16.52 -8.04
C LEU A 115 13.88 -18.00 -7.65
N SER A 116 14.44 -18.40 -6.50
CA SER A 116 14.16 -19.72 -5.93
C SER A 116 12.70 -19.84 -5.48
N GLU A 117 12.13 -21.05 -5.51
CA GLU A 117 10.73 -21.33 -5.16
C GLU A 117 10.34 -20.84 -3.75
N GLU A 118 11.27 -20.92 -2.80
CA GLU A 118 11.13 -20.39 -1.43
C GLU A 118 10.88 -18.87 -1.40
N ASN A 119 11.39 -18.14 -2.39
CA ASN A 119 11.25 -16.68 -2.53
C ASN A 119 10.03 -16.29 -3.37
N LYS A 120 9.52 -17.18 -4.24
CA LYS A 120 8.31 -16.94 -5.03
C LYS A 120 7.06 -16.88 -4.14
N LYS A 121 6.91 -17.83 -3.20
CA LYS A 121 5.71 -17.94 -2.35
C LYS A 121 5.42 -16.66 -1.53
N PRO A 122 6.40 -16.03 -0.86
CA PRO A 122 6.15 -14.81 -0.10
C PRO A 122 5.79 -13.60 -0.98
N ILE A 123 6.34 -13.51 -2.19
CA ILE A 123 6.01 -12.46 -3.16
C ILE A 123 4.55 -12.60 -3.64
N ILE A 124 4.12 -13.81 -3.98
CA ILE A 124 2.72 -14.09 -4.35
C ILE A 124 1.78 -13.78 -3.17
N SER A 125 2.18 -14.17 -1.95
CA SER A 125 1.42 -13.87 -0.72
C SER A 125 1.23 -12.37 -0.52
N LEU A 126 2.25 -11.55 -0.81
CA LEU A 126 2.12 -10.09 -0.80
C LEU A 126 1.04 -9.62 -1.80
N ALA A 127 1.07 -10.09 -3.05
CA ALA A 127 0.07 -9.70 -4.05
C ALA A 127 -1.36 -10.01 -3.60
N ILE A 128 -1.59 -11.22 -3.08
CA ILE A 128 -2.89 -11.65 -2.57
C ILE A 128 -3.34 -10.76 -1.41
N ARG A 129 -2.46 -10.49 -0.43
CA ARG A 129 -2.78 -9.61 0.72
C ARG A 129 -3.18 -8.22 0.27
N VAL A 130 -2.47 -7.65 -0.71
CA VAL A 130 -2.79 -6.34 -1.28
C VAL A 130 -4.17 -6.38 -1.92
N ILE A 131 -4.48 -7.37 -2.78
CA ILE A 131 -5.79 -7.46 -3.43
C ILE A 131 -6.93 -7.57 -2.42
N ILE A 132 -6.80 -8.44 -1.41
CA ILE A 132 -7.81 -8.61 -0.36
C ILE A 132 -8.02 -7.30 0.39
N PHE A 133 -6.93 -6.69 0.86
CA PHE A 133 -6.98 -5.43 1.60
C PHE A 133 -7.65 -4.30 0.80
N ILE A 134 -7.41 -4.24 -0.51
CA ILE A 134 -8.04 -3.26 -1.39
C ILE A 134 -9.53 -3.54 -1.54
N GLY A 135 -9.91 -4.79 -1.76
CA GLY A 135 -11.32 -5.19 -1.82
C GLY A 135 -12.07 -4.79 -0.54
N ASP A 136 -11.44 -5.06 0.61
CA ASP A 136 -12.00 -4.71 1.91
C ASP A 136 -12.08 -3.20 2.13
N LEU A 137 -11.08 -2.42 1.69
CA LEU A 137 -11.12 -0.96 1.77
C LEU A 137 -12.22 -0.35 0.89
N LEU A 138 -12.36 -0.83 -0.35
CA LEU A 138 -13.33 -0.33 -1.31
C LEU A 138 -14.78 -0.61 -0.87
N TYR A 139 -15.00 -1.63 -0.05
CA TYR A 139 -16.30 -1.86 0.59
C TYR A 139 -16.76 -0.66 1.46
N PHE A 140 -15.82 0.10 2.04
CA PHE A 140 -16.12 1.28 2.88
C PHE A 140 -16.10 2.62 2.13
N TYR A 141 -15.69 2.63 0.86
CA TYR A 141 -15.65 3.85 0.06
C TYR A 141 -17.06 4.32 -0.28
#